data_AF-A0A2N2BG85-F1
#
_entry.id   AF-A0A2N2BG85-F1
#
_cell.length_a   1.000
_cell.length_b   1.000
_cell.length_c   1.000
_cell.angle_alpha   90.00
_cell.angle_beta   90.00
_cell.angle_gamma   90.00
#
_symmetry.space_group_name_H-M   'P 1'
#
loop_
_entity.id
_entity.type
_entity.pdbx_description
1 polymer ?
#
loop_
_entity_poly.entity_id
_entity_poly.type
_entity_poly.pdbx_seq_one_letter_code
_entity_poly.pdbx_strand_id
1 'polypeptide(L)'
;MNDLEHEILENIRCRVYEILDQLGQQSYDYQHVRSVERLSAEMAKRRGLSSDIAQMIALLHDMGRITENVIGKEHGIVGSRLAYRWLTDYDVDEPIKEIVVDAVAKHNKKKQIDGPYHELIKDCDALAHELEIGEYLPKYEQIRCEQAYKLFFKMVMMDLDAIDMIFQEKWAALVIVLKNLDEETLDGKQVHNIRTEIRTLRAMIWMLRGYQSKGVKRLDQFLKEVFIDLEQSRKLSVFRKSLKKAESSSKLIEQVTKLIQHENKKMIRKISKRILKQEKVLYKENIGLKAIPHQDALAIKYKIQEDIKSDYVSLLKTVSIKNLKSLHKLRIFGKKFLYLAESGIFSFLDEQDGQLYSNIHKTVGGLNDISENKNLLKFFMKKKSISLKKKEMERLLTYYEQETSRLNQEMKWMLFMMKKRFN
;
A
#
# COMPACT_ATOMS: atom_id res chain seq x y z
N MET A 1 -18.10 15.24 29.50
CA MET A 1 -16.89 16.07 29.71
C MET A 1 -16.53 15.93 31.17
N ASN A 2 -15.27 15.70 31.48
CA ASN A 2 -14.80 15.59 32.86
C ASN A 2 -14.29 16.99 33.25
N ASP A 3 -15.00 17.69 34.15
CA ASP A 3 -14.71 19.10 34.48
C ASP A 3 -13.26 19.29 35.00
N LEU A 4 -12.69 18.23 35.60
CA LEU A 4 -11.32 18.20 36.11
C LEU A 4 -10.25 18.25 34.99
N GLU A 5 -10.45 17.53 33.88
CA GLU A 5 -9.48 17.51 32.76
C GLU A 5 -9.39 18.89 32.09
N HIS A 6 -10.53 19.58 32.01
CA HIS A 6 -10.59 20.92 31.46
C HIS A 6 -9.89 21.93 32.36
N GLU A 7 -10.08 21.85 33.68
CA GLU A 7 -9.38 22.71 34.64
C GLU A 7 -7.85 22.51 34.58
N ILE A 8 -7.39 21.27 34.53
CA ILE A 8 -5.96 20.94 34.38
C ILE A 8 -5.40 21.55 33.08
N LEU A 9 -6.15 21.46 31.98
CA LEU A 9 -5.74 22.06 30.71
C LEU A 9 -5.55 23.57 30.84
N GLU A 10 -6.49 24.27 31.48
CA GLU A 10 -6.37 25.71 31.72
C GLU A 10 -5.13 26.05 32.57
N ASN A 11 -4.85 25.27 33.62
CA ASN A 11 -3.67 25.47 34.46
C ASN A 11 -2.35 25.27 33.69
N ILE A 12 -2.29 24.25 32.82
CA ILE A 12 -1.14 24.04 31.93
C ILE A 12 -1.02 25.19 30.93
N ARG A 13 -2.15 25.63 30.35
CA ARG A 13 -2.20 26.74 29.40
C ARG A 13 -1.65 28.01 30.03
N CYS A 14 -2.14 28.41 31.20
CA CYS A 14 -1.64 29.58 31.93
C CYS A 14 -0.12 29.53 32.09
N ARG A 15 0.40 28.42 32.61
CA ARG A 15 1.84 28.24 32.81
C ARG A 15 2.65 28.33 31.51
N VAL A 16 2.17 27.74 30.42
CA VAL A 16 2.85 27.78 29.12
C VAL A 16 2.85 29.19 28.54
N TYR A 17 1.71 29.88 28.56
CA TYR A 17 1.64 31.24 28.01
C TYR A 17 2.40 32.27 28.86
N GLU A 18 2.51 32.08 30.18
CA GLU A 18 3.41 32.88 31.03
C GLU A 18 4.88 32.79 30.59
N ILE A 19 5.34 31.60 30.19
CA ILE A 19 6.69 31.39 29.64
C ILE A 19 6.81 32.03 28.26
N LEU A 20 5.82 31.82 27.38
CA LEU A 20 5.84 32.36 26.01
C LEU A 20 5.76 33.89 25.98
N ASP A 21 5.04 34.51 26.91
CA ASP A 21 4.95 35.97 27.03
C ASP A 21 6.31 36.61 27.33
N GLN A 22 7.22 35.90 28.03
CA GLN A 22 8.60 36.35 28.25
C GLN A 22 9.41 36.42 26.95
N LEU A 23 9.05 35.62 25.93
CA LEU A 23 9.65 35.67 24.59
C LEU A 23 9.01 36.74 23.69
N GLY A 24 7.81 37.22 24.06
CA GLY A 24 7.01 38.18 23.32
C GLY A 24 6.05 37.51 22.32
N GLN A 25 4.85 38.08 22.20
CA GLN A 25 3.76 37.51 21.38
C GLN A 25 4.08 37.42 19.88
N GLN A 26 5.01 38.22 19.37
CA GLN A 26 5.45 38.17 17.98
C GLN A 26 6.56 37.15 17.74
N SER A 27 7.03 36.46 18.79
CA SER A 27 8.02 35.40 18.64
C SER A 27 7.43 34.23 17.86
N TYR A 28 8.30 33.55 17.12
CA TYR A 28 7.95 32.32 16.41
C TYR A 28 7.33 31.29 17.36
N ASP A 29 7.94 31.08 18.53
CA ASP A 29 7.52 30.10 19.52
C ASP A 29 6.11 30.36 20.05
N TYR A 30 5.77 31.62 20.31
CA TYR A 30 4.42 32.00 20.74
C TYR A 30 3.39 31.66 19.66
N GLN A 31 3.64 32.09 18.42
CA GLN A 31 2.71 31.88 17.31
C GLN A 31 2.58 30.40 16.96
N HIS A 32 3.69 29.65 17.03
CA HIS A 32 3.74 28.24 16.73
C HIS A 32 2.93 27.41 17.72
N VAL A 33 3.19 27.56 19.03
CA VAL A 33 2.45 26.83 20.07
C VAL A 33 0.96 27.13 19.99
N ARG A 34 0.59 28.40 19.78
CA ARG A 34 -0.81 28.82 19.61
C ARG A 34 -1.47 28.19 18.39
N SER A 35 -0.77 28.13 17.26
CA SER A 35 -1.27 27.50 16.03
C SER A 35 -1.49 26.00 16.22
N VAL A 36 -0.50 25.30 16.79
CA VAL A 36 -0.58 23.86 17.05
C VAL A 36 -1.68 23.54 18.06
N GLU A 37 -1.84 24.32 19.12
CA GLU A 37 -2.92 24.17 20.09
C GLU A 37 -4.29 24.24 19.40
N ARG A 38 -4.55 25.31 18.63
CA ARG A 38 -5.82 25.49 17.91
C ARG A 38 -6.09 24.33 16.96
N LEU A 39 -5.10 23.94 16.16
CA LEU A 39 -5.21 22.83 15.22
C LEU A 39 -5.47 21.50 15.94
N SER A 40 -4.83 21.27 17.08
CA SER A 40 -4.99 20.05 17.87
C SER A 40 -6.42 19.88 18.38
N ALA A 41 -7.06 20.95 18.86
CA ALA A 41 -8.43 20.93 19.33
C ALA A 41 -9.42 20.58 18.21
N GLU A 42 -9.26 21.18 17.04
CA GLU A 42 -10.11 20.91 15.88
C GLU A 42 -9.93 19.47 15.38
N MET A 43 -8.67 19.05 15.22
CA MET A 43 -8.33 17.73 14.69
C MET A 43 -8.70 16.59 15.64
N ALA A 44 -8.63 16.82 16.96
CA ALA A 44 -9.07 15.84 17.95
C ALA A 44 -10.54 15.51 17.79
N LYS A 45 -11.39 16.54 17.68
CA LYS A 45 -12.84 16.38 17.47
C LYS A 45 -13.14 15.60 16.19
N ARG A 46 -12.44 15.92 15.09
CA ARG A 46 -12.58 15.19 13.80
C ARG A 46 -12.18 13.72 13.89
N ARG A 47 -11.21 13.38 14.76
CA ARG A 47 -10.68 12.01 14.94
C ARG A 47 -11.35 11.24 16.08
N GLY A 48 -12.33 11.83 16.77
CA GLY A 48 -12.97 11.21 17.93
C GLY A 48 -12.03 11.04 19.13
N LEU A 49 -11.05 11.94 19.28
CA LEU A 49 -10.11 12.00 20.42
C LEU A 49 -10.52 13.11 21.40
N SER A 50 -10.02 13.04 22.64
CA SER A 50 -10.22 14.11 23.62
C SER A 50 -9.49 15.38 23.18
N SER A 51 -10.24 16.47 23.05
CA SER A 51 -9.71 17.80 22.72
C SER A 51 -8.78 18.30 23.81
N ASP A 52 -9.03 17.97 25.07
CA ASP A 52 -8.26 18.48 26.20
C ASP A 52 -6.89 17.82 26.26
N ILE A 53 -6.83 16.49 26.15
CA ILE A 53 -5.57 15.73 26.05
C ILE A 53 -4.76 16.20 24.82
N ALA A 54 -5.41 16.42 23.68
CA ALA A 54 -4.73 16.89 22.47
C ALA A 54 -4.09 18.28 22.67
N GLN A 55 -4.80 19.21 23.32
CA GLN A 55 -4.30 20.54 23.61
C GLN A 55 -3.19 20.52 24.67
N MET A 56 -3.27 19.67 25.70
CA MET A 56 -2.17 19.47 26.65
C MET A 56 -0.89 19.03 25.93
N ILE A 57 -1.00 18.08 25.00
CA ILE A 57 0.14 17.65 24.18
C ILE A 57 0.68 18.82 23.35
N ALA A 58 -0.20 19.58 22.70
CA ALA A 58 0.19 20.72 21.87
C ALA A 58 0.88 21.84 22.66
N LEU A 59 0.40 22.16 23.85
CA LEU A 59 1.01 23.17 24.72
C LEU A 59 2.42 22.75 25.19
N LEU A 60 2.64 21.45 25.38
CA LEU A 60 3.87 20.92 25.97
C LEU A 60 4.92 20.45 24.96
N HIS A 61 4.54 20.23 23.69
CA HIS A 61 5.37 19.48 22.73
C HIS A 61 6.78 20.06 22.54
N ASP A 62 6.88 21.38 22.51
CA ASP A 62 8.11 22.12 22.22
C ASP A 62 8.74 22.78 23.45
N MET A 63 8.16 22.60 24.65
CA MET A 63 8.66 23.23 25.87
C MET A 63 10.11 22.83 26.20
N GLY A 64 10.52 21.60 25.87
CA GLY A 64 11.92 21.19 26.05
C GLY A 64 12.92 22.00 25.20
N ARG A 65 12.49 22.52 24.04
CA ARG A 65 13.30 23.42 23.22
C ARG A 65 13.27 24.83 23.79
N ILE A 66 12.09 25.29 24.18
CA ILE A 66 11.83 26.67 24.62
C ILE A 66 12.48 26.97 25.98
N THR A 67 12.36 26.07 26.97
CA THR A 67 12.84 26.33 28.33
C THR A 67 14.26 25.86 28.58
N GLU A 68 14.68 24.77 27.93
CA GLU A 68 16.00 24.14 28.17
C GLU A 68 17.00 24.39 27.03
N ASN A 69 16.61 25.15 26.00
CA ASN A 69 17.43 25.46 24.81
C ASN A 69 17.98 24.20 24.09
N VAL A 70 17.25 23.09 24.16
CA VAL A 70 17.63 21.83 23.53
C VAL A 70 17.13 21.82 22.08
N ILE A 71 18.07 21.69 21.14
CA ILE A 71 17.76 21.72 19.69
C ILE A 71 17.82 20.30 19.11
N GLY A 72 17.15 20.08 17.98
CA GLY A 72 17.32 18.86 17.20
C GLY A 72 16.43 17.72 17.68
N LYS A 73 16.92 16.48 17.77
CA LYS A 73 16.04 15.32 18.04
C LYS A 73 15.70 15.12 19.51
N GLU A 74 16.45 15.76 20.41
CA GLU A 74 16.35 15.52 21.85
C GLU A 74 15.27 16.35 22.55
N HIS A 75 14.81 17.44 21.93
CA HIS A 75 13.82 18.33 22.56
C HIS A 75 12.51 17.61 22.91
N GLY A 76 12.07 16.64 22.10
CA GLY A 76 10.89 15.82 22.44
C GLY A 76 11.08 15.02 23.73
N ILE A 77 12.28 14.46 23.96
CA ILE A 77 12.59 13.68 25.18
C ILE A 77 12.71 14.60 26.41
N VAL A 78 13.28 15.78 26.24
CA VAL A 78 13.40 16.76 27.32
C VAL A 78 12.04 17.36 27.66
N GLY A 79 11.26 17.72 26.64
CA GLY A 79 9.88 18.18 26.77
C GLY A 79 8.99 17.14 27.43
N SER A 80 9.17 15.85 27.16
CA SER A 80 8.36 14.80 27.79
C SER A 80 8.67 14.63 29.28
N ARG A 81 9.92 14.84 29.72
CA ARG A 81 10.29 14.86 31.15
C ARG A 81 9.68 16.07 31.85
N LEU A 82 9.65 17.23 31.19
CA LEU A 82 9.02 18.43 31.71
C LEU A 82 7.50 18.24 31.82
N ALA A 83 6.88 17.69 30.78
CA ALA A 83 5.47 17.33 30.76
C ALA A 83 5.12 16.38 31.91
N TYR A 84 5.90 15.32 32.13
CA TYR A 84 5.67 14.39 33.24
C TYR A 84 5.70 15.10 34.61
N ARG A 85 6.65 16.01 34.82
CA ARG A 85 6.75 16.79 36.06
C ARG A 85 5.52 17.67 36.24
N TRP A 86 5.18 18.49 35.24
CA TRP A 86 4.05 19.42 35.35
C TRP A 86 2.71 18.69 35.51
N LEU A 87 2.51 17.58 34.81
CA LEU A 87 1.31 16.75 34.96
C LEU A 87 1.26 16.08 36.33
N THR A 88 2.41 15.80 36.96
CA THR A 88 2.46 15.30 38.34
C THR A 88 2.13 16.42 39.33
N ASP A 89 2.60 17.65 39.10
CA ASP A 89 2.30 18.81 39.94
C ASP A 89 0.78 19.14 39.96
N TYR A 90 0.06 18.79 38.88
CA TYR A 90 -1.39 18.98 38.75
C TYR A 90 -2.23 17.73 39.04
N ASP A 91 -1.64 16.70 39.68
CA ASP A 91 -2.32 15.45 40.06
C ASP A 91 -3.06 14.76 38.89
N VAL A 92 -2.50 14.82 37.67
CA VAL A 92 -3.09 14.17 36.50
C VAL A 92 -2.97 12.66 36.58
N ASP A 93 -4.09 11.98 36.30
CA ASP A 93 -4.19 10.52 36.23
C ASP A 93 -3.10 9.89 35.34
N GLU A 94 -2.50 8.81 35.84
CA GLU A 94 -1.35 8.16 35.20
C GLU A 94 -1.62 7.74 33.74
N PRO A 95 -2.78 7.17 33.35
CA PRO A 95 -3.05 6.84 31.95
C PRO A 95 -3.04 8.06 31.02
N ILE A 96 -3.52 9.22 31.47
CA ILE A 96 -3.48 10.47 30.68
C ILE A 96 -2.05 10.97 30.59
N LYS A 97 -1.32 10.94 31.72
CA LYS A 97 0.08 11.33 31.79
C LYS A 97 0.94 10.52 30.82
N GLU A 98 0.79 9.20 30.79
CA GLU A 98 1.49 8.31 29.85
C GLU A 98 1.21 8.69 28.38
N ILE A 99 -0.07 8.94 28.04
CA ILE A 99 -0.45 9.36 26.67
C ILE A 99 0.22 10.67 26.30
N VAL A 100 0.16 11.68 27.17
CA VAL A 100 0.71 13.02 26.90
C VAL A 100 2.24 12.96 26.77
N VAL A 101 2.91 12.33 27.73
CA VAL A 101 4.37 12.20 27.79
C VAL A 101 4.90 11.43 26.58
N ASP A 102 4.27 10.31 26.20
CA ASP A 102 4.71 9.52 25.05
C ASP A 102 4.51 10.27 23.73
N ALA A 103 3.39 10.98 23.58
CA ALA A 103 3.11 11.80 22.40
C ALA A 103 4.13 12.95 22.25
N VAL A 104 4.42 13.68 23.33
CA VAL A 104 5.47 14.71 23.36
C VAL A 104 6.84 14.13 23.02
N ALA A 105 7.19 12.97 23.58
CA ALA A 105 8.49 12.31 23.35
C ALA A 105 8.76 11.95 21.87
N LYS A 106 7.71 11.77 21.07
CA LYS A 106 7.80 11.27 19.70
C LYS A 106 7.24 12.23 18.65
N HIS A 107 6.77 13.42 19.02
CA HIS A 107 6.13 14.35 18.06
C HIS A 107 7.08 14.77 16.92
N ASN A 108 8.38 14.86 17.19
CA ASN A 108 9.40 15.17 16.17
C ASN A 108 9.79 13.96 15.29
N LYS A 109 9.32 12.75 15.60
CA LYS A 109 9.57 11.51 14.82
C LYS A 109 8.60 11.39 13.65
N LYS A 110 8.54 12.41 12.79
CA LYS A 110 7.58 12.53 11.67
C LYS A 110 7.56 11.34 10.69
N LYS A 111 8.67 10.60 10.59
CA LYS A 111 8.84 9.42 9.70
C LYS A 111 8.21 8.15 10.26
N GLN A 112 7.82 8.15 11.53
CA GLN A 112 7.24 7.01 12.23
C GLN A 112 5.73 7.20 12.35
N ILE A 113 5.00 6.10 12.31
CA ILE A 113 3.57 6.03 12.54
C ILE A 113 3.37 5.34 13.89
N ASP A 114 2.78 6.06 14.84
CA ASP A 114 2.59 5.64 16.23
C ASP A 114 1.08 5.67 16.58
N GLY A 115 0.73 5.83 17.86
CA GLY A 115 -0.67 5.85 18.31
C GLY A 115 -1.47 7.10 17.89
N PRO A 116 -2.78 7.14 18.15
CA PRO A 116 -3.68 8.18 17.65
C PRO A 116 -3.27 9.61 18.03
N TYR A 117 -2.92 9.86 19.30
CA TYR A 117 -2.46 11.18 19.77
C TYR A 117 -1.10 11.57 19.21
N HIS A 118 -0.21 10.60 18.97
CA HIS A 118 1.08 10.85 18.32
C HIS A 118 0.88 11.35 16.89
N GLU A 119 0.01 10.69 16.14
CA GLU A 119 -0.28 11.09 14.77
C GLU A 119 -1.06 12.40 14.70
N LEU A 120 -1.90 12.70 15.71
CA LEU A 120 -2.55 14.00 15.84
C LEU A 120 -1.51 15.12 16.00
N ILE A 121 -0.66 15.06 17.03
CA ILE A 121 0.32 16.14 17.26
C ILE A 121 1.29 16.28 16.10
N LYS A 122 1.71 15.15 15.50
CA LYS A 122 2.63 15.20 14.36
C LYS A 122 2.05 15.94 13.16
N ASP A 123 0.75 15.79 12.93
CA ASP A 123 0.04 16.42 11.82
C ASP A 123 -0.26 17.88 12.12
N CYS A 124 -0.70 18.21 13.33
CA CYS A 124 -0.96 19.59 13.75
C CYS A 124 0.30 20.45 13.69
N ASP A 125 1.43 19.92 14.16
CA ASP A 125 2.74 20.58 14.07
C ASP A 125 3.20 20.77 12.61
N ALA A 126 3.02 19.75 11.76
CA ALA A 126 3.33 19.89 10.32
C ALA A 126 2.44 20.93 9.62
N LEU A 127 1.14 20.98 9.95
CA LEU A 127 0.20 21.96 9.44
C LEU A 127 0.54 23.38 9.92
N ALA A 128 0.97 23.54 11.17
CA ALA A 128 1.43 24.83 11.69
C ALA A 128 2.66 25.32 10.92
N HIS A 129 3.67 24.45 10.73
CA HIS A 129 4.82 24.78 9.88
C HIS A 129 4.40 25.14 8.44
N GLU A 130 3.43 24.45 7.84
CA GLU A 130 2.92 24.81 6.51
C GLU A 130 2.40 26.25 6.46
N LEU A 131 1.66 26.68 7.49
CA LEU A 131 1.12 28.03 7.60
C LEU A 131 2.21 29.08 7.87
N GLU A 132 3.27 28.71 8.58
CA GLU A 132 4.32 29.62 9.05
C GLU A 132 5.48 29.79 8.05
N ILE A 133 5.92 28.69 7.42
CA ILE A 133 7.11 28.65 6.56
C ILE A 133 6.83 28.18 5.12
N GLY A 134 5.61 27.74 4.79
CA GLY A 134 5.19 27.44 3.41
C GLY A 134 5.91 26.25 2.75
N GLU A 135 6.29 26.42 1.47
CA GLU A 135 6.75 25.33 0.58
C GLU A 135 8.06 24.62 0.99
N TYR A 136 8.78 25.15 1.99
CA TYR A 136 10.08 24.61 2.42
C TYR A 136 10.01 23.38 3.33
N LEU A 137 8.82 22.81 3.52
CA LEU A 137 8.60 21.65 4.38
C LEU A 137 9.38 20.40 3.93
N PRO A 138 9.95 19.62 4.86
CA PRO A 138 10.48 18.30 4.57
C PRO A 138 9.40 17.37 3.99
N LYS A 139 9.79 16.44 3.11
CA LYS A 139 8.83 15.59 2.37
C LYS A 139 7.83 14.82 3.24
N TYR A 140 8.22 14.40 4.44
CA TYR A 140 7.31 13.69 5.36
C TYR A 140 6.26 14.61 5.98
N GLU A 141 6.56 15.89 6.16
CA GLU A 141 5.63 16.89 6.69
C GLU A 141 4.65 17.31 5.59
N GLN A 142 5.13 17.54 4.36
CA GLN A 142 4.24 17.73 3.20
C GLN A 142 3.20 16.60 3.09
N ILE A 143 3.65 15.34 3.18
CA ILE A 143 2.74 14.19 3.17
C ILE A 143 1.78 14.23 4.37
N ARG A 144 2.20 14.72 5.55
CA ARG A 144 1.29 14.82 6.70
C ARG A 144 0.20 15.85 6.47
N CYS A 145 0.56 17.02 5.95
CA CYS A 145 -0.39 18.08 5.58
C CYS A 145 -1.40 17.60 4.55
N GLU A 146 -0.93 16.99 3.45
CA GLU A 146 -1.78 16.41 2.38
C GLU A 146 -2.81 15.38 2.91
N GLN A 147 -2.50 14.74 4.03
CA GLN A 147 -3.25 13.62 4.58
C GLN A 147 -4.09 13.99 5.81
N ALA A 148 -3.83 15.14 6.43
CA ALA A 148 -4.37 15.49 7.74
C ALA A 148 -5.90 15.53 7.74
N TYR A 149 -6.50 16.13 6.70
CA TYR A 149 -7.95 16.32 6.58
C TYR A 149 -8.69 15.23 5.81
N LYS A 150 -7.98 14.23 5.29
CA LYS A 150 -8.63 13.19 4.48
C LYS A 150 -9.48 12.28 5.36
N LEU A 151 -10.70 12.02 4.90
CA LEU A 151 -11.61 11.04 5.51
C LEU A 151 -10.99 9.64 5.53
N PHE A 152 -11.52 8.74 6.35
CA PHE A 152 -11.04 7.36 6.46
C PHE A 152 -10.96 6.65 5.09
N PHE A 153 -9.93 5.82 4.92
CA PHE A 153 -9.84 4.92 3.77
C PHE A 153 -11.09 4.05 3.68
N LYS A 154 -11.87 4.23 2.61
CA LYS A 154 -13.13 3.49 2.38
C LYS A 154 -13.14 2.86 1.01
N MET A 155 -13.40 1.55 1.02
CA MET A 155 -13.62 0.73 -0.16
C MET A 155 -15.06 0.23 -0.15
N VAL A 156 -15.65 0.11 -1.34
CA VAL A 156 -17.03 -0.32 -1.53
C VAL A 156 -17.04 -1.50 -2.50
N MET A 157 -17.67 -2.59 -2.09
CA MET A 157 -17.91 -3.75 -2.94
C MET A 157 -19.21 -3.60 -3.74
N MET A 158 -19.26 -4.14 -4.94
CA MET A 158 -20.52 -4.38 -5.67
C MET A 158 -21.40 -5.43 -4.97
N ASP A 159 -22.65 -5.54 -5.41
CA ASP A 159 -23.56 -6.60 -4.95
C ASP A 159 -23.16 -7.96 -5.53
N LEU A 160 -23.50 -9.03 -4.80
CA LEU A 160 -23.07 -10.39 -5.13
C LEU A 160 -23.57 -10.85 -6.51
N ASP A 161 -24.80 -10.47 -6.90
CA ASP A 161 -25.36 -10.83 -8.20
C ASP A 161 -24.61 -10.18 -9.36
N ALA A 162 -24.24 -8.90 -9.22
CA ALA A 162 -23.43 -8.20 -10.22
C ALA A 162 -22.03 -8.82 -10.34
N ILE A 163 -21.44 -9.25 -9.21
CA ILE A 163 -20.16 -9.94 -9.18
C ILE A 163 -20.23 -11.29 -9.90
N ASP A 164 -21.30 -12.06 -9.70
CA ASP A 164 -21.51 -13.33 -10.43
C ASP A 164 -21.65 -13.08 -11.93
N MET A 165 -22.40 -12.06 -12.33
CA MET A 165 -22.58 -11.71 -13.74
C MET A 165 -21.25 -11.36 -14.42
N ILE A 166 -20.43 -10.51 -13.78
CA ILE A 166 -19.07 -10.18 -14.24
C ILE A 166 -18.19 -11.44 -14.30
N PHE A 167 -18.34 -12.35 -13.34
CA PHE A 167 -17.59 -13.60 -13.31
C PHE A 167 -17.89 -14.46 -14.54
N GLN A 168 -19.18 -14.64 -14.86
CA GLN A 168 -19.62 -15.42 -16.03
C GLN A 168 -19.11 -14.82 -17.33
N GLU A 169 -19.25 -13.50 -17.49
CA GLU A 169 -18.80 -12.79 -18.70
C GLU A 169 -17.30 -12.95 -18.92
N LYS A 170 -16.50 -12.69 -17.88
CA LYS A 170 -15.04 -12.84 -17.94
C LYS A 170 -14.62 -14.28 -18.21
N TRP A 171 -15.31 -15.25 -17.61
CA TRP A 171 -15.04 -16.65 -17.85
C TRP A 171 -15.33 -17.03 -19.30
N ALA A 172 -16.50 -16.66 -19.83
CA ALA A 172 -16.89 -16.92 -21.21
C ALA A 172 -15.89 -16.31 -22.20
N ALA A 173 -15.50 -15.04 -21.99
CA ALA A 173 -14.53 -14.36 -22.81
C ALA A 173 -13.15 -15.05 -22.79
N LEU A 174 -12.67 -15.46 -21.62
CA LEU A 174 -11.39 -16.15 -21.48
C LEU A 174 -11.38 -17.49 -22.23
N VAL A 175 -12.46 -18.27 -22.14
CA VAL A 175 -12.56 -19.57 -22.83
C VAL A 175 -12.44 -19.39 -24.35
N ILE A 176 -13.10 -18.38 -24.91
CA ILE A 176 -13.02 -18.06 -26.35
C ILE A 176 -11.57 -17.76 -26.75
N VAL A 177 -10.89 -16.90 -26.00
CA VAL A 177 -9.48 -16.55 -26.26
C VAL A 177 -8.57 -17.78 -26.17
N LEU A 178 -8.77 -18.63 -25.15
CA LEU A 178 -7.95 -19.82 -24.95
C LEU A 178 -8.14 -20.88 -26.06
N LYS A 179 -9.35 -20.97 -26.64
CA LYS A 179 -9.65 -21.88 -27.77
C LYS A 179 -9.02 -21.41 -29.08
N ASN A 180 -8.93 -20.10 -29.27
CA ASN A 180 -8.45 -19.48 -30.51
C ASN A 180 -6.99 -19.00 -30.42
N LEU A 181 -6.18 -19.61 -29.56
CA LEU A 181 -4.75 -19.30 -29.49
C LEU A 181 -4.04 -19.73 -30.77
N ASP A 182 -3.40 -18.78 -31.42
CA ASP A 182 -2.69 -18.98 -32.68
C ASP A 182 -1.22 -18.57 -32.55
N GLU A 183 -0.31 -19.34 -33.15
CA GLU A 183 1.13 -19.11 -33.06
C GLU A 183 1.58 -17.84 -33.80
N GLU A 184 0.90 -17.46 -34.88
CA GLU A 184 1.30 -16.35 -35.75
C GLU A 184 0.89 -15.00 -35.17
N THR A 185 -0.29 -14.94 -34.57
CA THR A 185 -0.85 -13.72 -34.00
C THR A 185 -0.46 -13.49 -32.53
N LEU A 186 0.00 -14.52 -31.81
CA LEU A 186 0.26 -14.43 -30.38
C LEU A 186 1.47 -13.55 -30.02
N ASP A 187 1.19 -12.42 -29.37
CA ASP A 187 2.22 -11.52 -28.86
C ASP A 187 2.33 -11.50 -27.31
N GLY A 188 3.33 -10.78 -26.81
CA GLY A 188 3.56 -10.64 -25.37
C GLY A 188 2.46 -9.85 -24.63
N LYS A 189 1.61 -9.09 -25.34
CA LYS A 189 0.49 -8.33 -24.78
C LYS A 189 -0.72 -9.25 -24.60
N GLN A 190 -1.06 -10.08 -25.57
CA GLN A 190 -2.11 -11.09 -25.44
C GLN A 190 -1.80 -12.09 -24.32
N VAL A 191 -0.57 -12.60 -24.25
CA VAL A 191 -0.14 -13.46 -23.12
C VAL A 191 -0.29 -12.74 -21.78
N HIS A 192 0.00 -11.44 -21.73
CA HIS A 192 -0.22 -10.64 -20.53
C HIS A 192 -1.70 -10.54 -20.16
N ASN A 193 -2.55 -10.24 -21.13
CA ASN A 193 -4.00 -10.07 -20.92
C ASN A 193 -4.64 -11.36 -20.41
N ILE A 194 -4.34 -12.51 -21.05
CA ILE A 194 -4.83 -13.83 -20.60
C ILE A 194 -4.41 -14.08 -19.14
N ARG A 195 -3.15 -13.79 -18.79
CA ARG A 195 -2.68 -13.95 -17.40
C ARG A 195 -3.38 -13.02 -16.42
N THR A 196 -3.72 -11.80 -16.84
CA THR A 196 -4.44 -10.85 -16.00
C THR A 196 -5.89 -11.30 -15.81
N GLU A 197 -6.58 -11.76 -16.85
CA GLU A 197 -7.93 -12.31 -16.73
C GLU A 197 -7.98 -13.55 -15.83
N ILE A 198 -7.03 -14.49 -16.01
CA ILE A 198 -6.92 -15.65 -15.11
C ILE A 198 -6.72 -15.20 -13.65
N ARG A 199 -5.85 -14.22 -13.40
CA ARG A 199 -5.62 -13.73 -12.04
C ARG A 199 -6.84 -13.03 -11.46
N THR A 200 -7.62 -12.32 -12.28
CA THR A 200 -8.86 -11.67 -11.90
C THR A 200 -9.90 -12.71 -11.48
N LEU A 201 -10.19 -13.69 -12.33
CA LEU A 201 -11.09 -14.80 -12.00
C LEU A 201 -10.66 -15.52 -10.73
N ARG A 202 -9.36 -15.82 -10.57
CA ARG A 202 -8.84 -16.47 -9.36
C ARG A 202 -8.91 -15.58 -8.12
N ALA A 203 -8.84 -14.25 -8.28
CA ALA A 203 -9.05 -13.30 -7.18
C ALA A 203 -10.52 -13.28 -6.74
N MET A 204 -11.45 -13.32 -7.70
CA MET A 204 -12.90 -13.41 -7.43
C MET A 204 -13.21 -14.71 -6.68
N ILE A 205 -12.68 -15.83 -7.16
CA ILE A 205 -12.77 -17.12 -6.44
C ILE A 205 -12.20 -16.97 -5.03
N TRP A 206 -10.98 -16.44 -4.87
CA TRP A 206 -10.37 -16.27 -3.54
C TRP A 206 -11.23 -15.43 -2.57
N MET A 207 -11.82 -14.34 -3.05
CA MET A 207 -12.69 -13.46 -2.25
C MET A 207 -13.93 -14.18 -1.76
N LEU A 208 -14.53 -15.02 -2.62
CA LEU A 208 -15.80 -15.70 -2.35
C LEU A 208 -15.64 -17.05 -1.64
N ARG A 209 -14.49 -17.30 -1.01
CA ARG A 209 -14.21 -18.57 -0.31
C ARG A 209 -15.31 -18.87 0.72
N GLY A 210 -15.87 -20.08 0.65
CA GLY A 210 -17.01 -20.51 1.46
C GLY A 210 -18.37 -20.41 0.73
N TYR A 211 -18.48 -19.49 -0.23
CA TYR A 211 -19.71 -19.18 -0.97
C TYR A 211 -19.71 -19.68 -2.42
N GLN A 212 -18.76 -20.54 -2.79
CA GLN A 212 -18.56 -21.02 -4.16
C GLN A 212 -19.30 -22.33 -4.48
N SER A 213 -19.82 -22.47 -5.69
CA SER A 213 -20.39 -23.75 -6.15
C SER A 213 -19.33 -24.89 -6.17
N LYS A 214 -19.77 -26.15 -6.28
CA LYS A 214 -18.85 -27.30 -6.36
C LYS A 214 -17.90 -27.23 -7.56
N GLY A 215 -18.34 -26.64 -8.69
CA GLY A 215 -17.55 -26.54 -9.92
C GLY A 215 -16.39 -25.55 -9.86
N VAL A 216 -16.48 -24.55 -8.97
CA VAL A 216 -15.44 -23.50 -8.84
C VAL A 216 -14.07 -24.07 -8.45
N LYS A 217 -14.01 -25.15 -7.65
CA LYS A 217 -12.72 -25.78 -7.28
C LYS A 217 -12.01 -26.38 -8.48
N ARG A 218 -12.75 -27.04 -9.38
CA ARG A 218 -12.20 -27.61 -10.62
C ARG A 218 -11.73 -26.50 -11.55
N LEU A 219 -12.52 -25.43 -11.68
CA LEU A 219 -12.13 -24.25 -12.43
C LEU A 219 -10.86 -23.59 -11.88
N ASP A 220 -10.74 -23.35 -10.57
CA ASP A 220 -9.52 -22.72 -10.00
C ASP A 220 -8.27 -23.56 -10.30
N GLN A 221 -8.40 -24.89 -10.25
CA GLN A 221 -7.30 -25.80 -10.60
C GLN A 221 -6.95 -25.71 -12.09
N PHE A 222 -7.93 -25.69 -12.99
CA PHE A 222 -7.71 -25.47 -14.42
C PHE A 222 -7.00 -24.13 -14.69
N LEU A 223 -7.52 -23.04 -14.12
CA LEU A 223 -6.96 -21.71 -14.24
C LEU A 223 -5.51 -21.66 -13.73
N LYS A 224 -5.22 -22.33 -12.61
CA LYS A 224 -3.86 -22.44 -12.06
C LYS A 224 -2.91 -23.16 -13.01
N GLU A 225 -3.34 -24.24 -13.63
CA GLU A 225 -2.53 -25.01 -14.58
C GLU A 225 -2.22 -24.21 -15.85
N VAL A 226 -3.24 -23.58 -16.44
CA VAL A 226 -3.06 -22.70 -17.61
C VAL A 226 -2.14 -21.53 -17.25
N PHE A 227 -2.30 -20.94 -16.06
CA PHE A 227 -1.45 -19.86 -15.58
C PHE A 227 0.04 -20.25 -15.49
N ILE A 228 0.33 -21.49 -15.07
CA ILE A 228 1.70 -22.03 -15.02
C ILE A 228 2.26 -22.20 -16.44
N ASP A 229 1.46 -22.71 -17.37
CA ASP A 229 1.92 -22.90 -18.75
C ASP A 229 2.25 -21.57 -19.45
N LEU A 230 1.57 -20.47 -19.08
CA LEU A 230 1.85 -19.11 -19.56
C LEU A 230 3.11 -18.45 -18.94
N GLU A 231 3.72 -19.05 -17.91
CA GLU A 231 4.72 -18.38 -17.07
C GLU A 231 6.01 -18.05 -17.82
N GLN A 232 6.57 -19.03 -18.54
CA GLN A 232 7.87 -18.86 -19.20
C GLN A 232 7.81 -17.85 -20.33
N SER A 233 6.78 -17.92 -21.18
CA SER A 233 6.54 -16.94 -22.25
C SER A 233 6.42 -15.52 -21.68
N ARG A 234 5.66 -15.34 -20.58
CA ARG A 234 5.53 -14.04 -19.94
C ARG A 234 6.86 -13.54 -19.39
N LYS A 235 7.63 -14.38 -18.69
CA LYS A 235 8.94 -14.00 -18.12
C LYS A 235 9.89 -13.48 -19.21
N LEU A 236 10.00 -14.22 -20.32
CA LEU A 236 10.84 -13.82 -21.45
C LEU A 236 10.33 -12.54 -22.11
N SER A 237 9.02 -12.35 -22.22
CA SER A 237 8.43 -11.13 -22.78
C SER A 237 8.71 -9.89 -21.92
N VAL A 238 8.62 -10.02 -20.59
CA VAL A 238 8.99 -8.95 -19.65
C VAL A 238 10.48 -8.66 -19.74
N PHE A 239 11.31 -9.70 -19.77
CA PHE A 239 12.75 -9.57 -19.91
C PHE A 239 13.14 -8.87 -21.22
N ARG A 240 12.53 -9.24 -22.35
CA ARG A 240 12.74 -8.54 -23.64
C ARG A 240 12.40 -7.05 -23.53
N LYS A 241 11.31 -6.69 -22.83
CA LYS A 241 10.93 -5.28 -22.63
C LYS A 241 11.96 -4.54 -21.77
N SER A 242 12.51 -5.17 -20.73
CA SER A 242 13.55 -4.54 -19.90
C SER A 242 14.87 -4.39 -20.66
N LEU A 243 15.26 -5.36 -21.50
CA LEU A 243 16.43 -5.25 -22.37
C LEU A 243 16.32 -4.04 -23.33
N LYS A 244 15.13 -3.82 -23.92
CA LYS A 244 14.89 -2.63 -24.75
C LYS A 244 15.06 -1.33 -23.97
N LYS A 245 14.52 -1.26 -22.75
CA LYS A 245 14.67 -0.08 -21.87
C LYS A 245 16.10 0.17 -21.44
N ALA A 246 16.90 -0.89 -21.28
CA ALA A 246 18.32 -0.83 -20.96
C ALA A 246 19.21 -0.69 -22.21
N GLU A 247 18.61 -0.36 -23.36
CA GLU A 247 19.26 -0.12 -24.65
C GLU A 247 20.18 -1.26 -25.10
N SER A 248 19.86 -2.51 -24.73
CA SER A 248 20.65 -3.69 -25.07
C SER A 248 20.84 -3.86 -26.58
N SER A 249 21.87 -4.62 -26.95
CA SER A 249 22.16 -4.89 -28.36
C SER A 249 20.98 -5.53 -29.08
N SER A 250 20.79 -5.16 -30.35
CA SER A 250 19.79 -5.75 -31.23
C SER A 250 19.92 -7.27 -31.31
N LYS A 251 21.16 -7.78 -31.34
CA LYS A 251 21.49 -9.22 -31.34
C LYS A 251 20.96 -9.94 -30.10
N LEU A 252 21.06 -9.34 -28.91
CA LEU A 252 20.53 -9.94 -27.68
C LEU A 252 18.99 -9.96 -27.71
N ILE A 253 18.38 -8.86 -28.13
CA ILE A 253 16.91 -8.75 -28.24
C ILE A 253 16.35 -9.78 -29.24
N GLU A 254 17.04 -10.02 -30.36
CA GLU A 254 16.65 -11.02 -31.35
C GLU A 254 16.74 -12.45 -30.78
N GLN A 255 17.83 -12.79 -30.08
CA GLN A 255 17.98 -14.10 -29.42
C GLN A 255 16.84 -14.38 -28.44
N VAL A 256 16.49 -13.40 -27.59
CA VAL A 256 15.35 -13.54 -26.66
C VAL A 256 14.01 -13.64 -27.40
N THR A 257 13.86 -12.96 -28.54
CA THR A 257 12.65 -13.04 -29.37
C THR A 257 12.43 -14.45 -29.92
N LYS A 258 13.49 -15.11 -30.38
CA LYS A 258 13.44 -16.51 -30.84
C LYS A 258 13.05 -17.47 -29.70
N LEU A 259 13.56 -17.24 -28.50
CA LEU A 259 13.18 -18.02 -27.31
C LEU A 259 11.70 -17.84 -26.94
N ILE A 260 11.17 -16.62 -27.04
CA ILE A 260 9.74 -16.36 -26.81
C ILE A 260 8.89 -17.14 -27.81
N GLN A 261 9.23 -17.11 -29.10
CA GLN A 261 8.52 -17.87 -30.12
C GLN A 261 8.50 -19.36 -29.79
N HIS A 262 9.65 -19.95 -29.45
CA HIS A 262 9.74 -21.36 -29.07
C HIS A 262 8.83 -21.69 -27.87
N GLU A 263 8.87 -20.88 -26.82
CA GLU A 263 8.05 -21.09 -25.62
C GLU A 263 6.55 -20.88 -25.88
N ASN A 264 6.18 -19.96 -26.77
CA ASN A 264 4.79 -19.76 -27.20
C ASN A 264 4.22 -21.03 -27.85
N LYS A 265 4.96 -21.66 -28.78
CA LYS A 265 4.52 -22.91 -29.44
C LYS A 265 4.28 -24.03 -28.42
N LYS A 266 5.21 -24.19 -27.49
CA LYS A 266 5.11 -25.20 -26.43
C LYS A 266 3.93 -24.94 -25.51
N MET A 267 3.72 -23.68 -25.14
CA MET A 267 2.62 -23.23 -24.29
C MET A 267 1.26 -23.48 -24.95
N ILE A 268 1.07 -23.08 -26.21
CA ILE A 268 -0.18 -23.27 -26.97
C ILE A 268 -0.54 -24.76 -27.00
N ARG A 269 0.38 -25.63 -27.40
CA ARG A 269 0.15 -27.09 -27.44
C ARG A 269 -0.32 -27.66 -26.09
N LYS A 270 0.22 -27.19 -24.97
CA LYS A 270 -0.21 -27.64 -23.64
C LYS A 270 -1.61 -27.15 -23.31
N ILE A 271 -1.89 -25.86 -23.56
CA ILE A 271 -3.19 -25.26 -23.28
C ILE A 271 -4.29 -25.95 -24.10
N SER A 272 -4.08 -26.15 -25.41
CA SER A 272 -5.04 -26.85 -26.27
C SER A 272 -5.35 -28.27 -25.77
N LYS A 273 -4.31 -29.03 -25.35
CA LYS A 273 -4.50 -30.36 -24.76
C LYS A 273 -5.33 -30.33 -23.47
N ARG A 274 -5.15 -29.32 -22.62
CA ARG A 274 -5.95 -29.18 -21.37
C ARG A 274 -7.40 -28.85 -21.67
N ILE A 275 -7.65 -27.94 -22.60
CA ILE A 275 -9.01 -27.56 -23.01
C ILE A 275 -9.76 -28.79 -23.53
N LEU A 276 -9.16 -29.55 -24.44
CA LEU A 276 -9.75 -30.79 -24.98
C LEU A 276 -10.06 -31.81 -23.88
N LYS A 277 -9.15 -31.97 -22.90
CA LYS A 277 -9.36 -32.90 -21.78
C LYS A 277 -10.50 -32.49 -20.85
N GLN A 278 -10.73 -31.19 -20.68
CA GLN A 278 -11.69 -30.66 -19.72
C GLN A 278 -12.98 -30.13 -20.35
N GLU A 279 -13.16 -30.23 -21.66
CA GLU A 279 -14.27 -29.64 -22.39
C GLU A 279 -15.65 -29.98 -21.79
N LYS A 280 -15.90 -31.25 -21.44
CA LYS A 280 -17.16 -31.65 -20.79
C LYS A 280 -17.40 -31.00 -19.42
N VAL A 281 -16.34 -30.67 -18.68
CA VAL A 281 -16.41 -30.07 -17.32
C VAL A 281 -16.60 -28.55 -17.42
N LEU A 282 -15.96 -27.91 -18.40
CA LEU A 282 -15.99 -26.46 -18.58
C LEU A 282 -17.37 -25.91 -18.96
N TYR A 283 -18.25 -26.75 -19.54
CA TYR A 283 -19.57 -26.35 -20.05
C TYR A 283 -20.76 -26.95 -19.30
N LYS A 284 -20.58 -28.01 -18.49
CA LYS A 284 -21.70 -28.71 -17.84
C LYS A 284 -21.85 -28.43 -16.35
N GLU A 285 -20.81 -27.90 -15.70
CA GLU A 285 -20.91 -27.57 -14.28
C GLU A 285 -21.46 -26.15 -14.12
N ASN A 286 -22.34 -25.98 -13.13
CA ASN A 286 -22.71 -24.63 -12.69
C ASN A 286 -21.47 -24.01 -12.01
N ILE A 287 -20.77 -23.13 -12.72
CA ILE A 287 -19.58 -22.43 -12.25
C ILE A 287 -20.04 -21.04 -11.82
N GLY A 288 -19.81 -20.63 -10.57
CA GLY A 288 -20.23 -19.32 -10.07
C GLY A 288 -20.40 -19.31 -8.55
N LEU A 289 -21.13 -18.31 -8.05
CA LEU A 289 -21.58 -18.27 -6.67
C LEU A 289 -22.57 -19.40 -6.37
N LYS A 290 -22.55 -19.89 -5.13
CA LYS A 290 -23.71 -20.64 -4.60
C LYS A 290 -24.91 -19.71 -4.61
N ALA A 291 -26.10 -20.27 -4.81
CA ALA A 291 -27.33 -19.54 -4.50
C ALA A 291 -27.28 -19.09 -3.03
N ILE A 292 -27.25 -17.78 -2.82
CA ILE A 292 -27.27 -17.13 -1.51
C ILE A 292 -28.66 -16.50 -1.37
N PRO A 293 -29.40 -16.74 -0.28
CA PRO A 293 -30.65 -16.04 -0.03
C PRO A 293 -30.44 -14.52 -0.02
N HIS A 294 -31.34 -13.76 -0.66
CA HIS A 294 -31.21 -12.31 -0.78
C HIS A 294 -31.05 -11.61 0.58
N GLN A 295 -31.71 -12.12 1.63
CA GLN A 295 -31.60 -11.60 3.00
C GLN A 295 -30.19 -11.73 3.61
N ASP A 296 -29.38 -12.71 3.17
CA ASP A 296 -28.03 -12.95 3.69
C ASP A 296 -26.95 -12.24 2.86
N ALA A 297 -27.27 -11.88 1.60
CA ALA A 297 -26.31 -11.34 0.64
C ALA A 297 -25.63 -10.05 1.13
N LEU A 298 -26.40 -9.16 1.75
CA LEU A 298 -25.88 -7.89 2.26
C LEU A 298 -24.90 -8.10 3.43
N ALA A 299 -25.24 -8.97 4.38
CA ALA A 299 -24.37 -9.28 5.51
C ALA A 299 -23.06 -9.95 5.05
N ILE A 300 -23.15 -10.88 4.10
CA ILE A 300 -21.98 -11.55 3.50
C ILE A 300 -21.08 -10.54 2.79
N LYS A 301 -21.66 -9.62 2.01
CA LYS A 301 -20.93 -8.55 1.31
C LYS A 301 -20.10 -7.70 2.29
N TYR A 302 -20.73 -7.20 3.36
CA TYR A 302 -20.02 -6.38 4.36
C TYR A 302 -18.93 -7.17 5.09
N LYS A 303 -19.19 -8.44 5.41
CA LYS A 303 -18.19 -9.31 6.02
C LYS A 303 -16.96 -9.50 5.14
N ILE A 304 -17.14 -9.81 3.86
CA ILE A 304 -16.04 -9.97 2.90
C ILE A 304 -15.22 -8.68 2.78
N GLN A 305 -15.89 -7.53 2.71
CA GLN A 305 -15.24 -6.22 2.62
C GLN A 305 -14.37 -5.95 3.85
N GLU A 306 -14.89 -6.21 5.05
CA GLU A 306 -14.17 -5.98 6.30
C GLU A 306 -13.01 -6.96 6.48
N ASP A 307 -13.20 -8.23 6.14
CA ASP A 307 -12.14 -9.26 6.17
C ASP A 307 -10.96 -8.85 5.28
N ILE A 308 -11.24 -8.40 4.03
CA ILE A 308 -10.19 -7.95 3.11
C ILE A 308 -9.45 -6.71 3.64
N LYS A 309 -10.20 -5.75 4.19
CA LYS A 309 -9.62 -4.53 4.77
C LYS A 309 -8.72 -4.89 5.94
N SER A 310 -9.21 -5.70 6.88
CA SER A 310 -8.48 -6.14 8.07
C SER A 310 -7.20 -6.90 7.71
N ASP A 311 -7.29 -7.85 6.77
CA ASP A 311 -6.15 -8.60 6.26
C ASP A 311 -5.08 -7.66 5.65
N TYR A 312 -5.51 -6.67 4.87
CA TYR A 312 -4.59 -5.71 4.26
C TYR A 312 -3.89 -4.84 5.30
N VAL A 313 -4.65 -4.32 6.28
CA VAL A 313 -4.12 -3.53 7.40
C VAL A 313 -3.10 -4.33 8.20
N SER A 314 -3.43 -5.58 8.53
CA SER A 314 -2.53 -6.50 9.24
C SER A 314 -1.22 -6.72 8.47
N LEU A 315 -1.29 -6.92 7.15
CA LEU A 315 -0.12 -7.03 6.30
C LEU A 315 0.71 -5.74 6.31
N LEU A 316 0.10 -4.57 6.12
CA LEU A 316 0.79 -3.28 6.09
C LEU A 316 1.60 -3.02 7.36
N LYS A 317 1.07 -3.37 8.54
CA LYS A 317 1.77 -3.20 9.83
C LYS A 317 3.13 -3.90 9.84
N THR A 318 3.24 -5.06 9.20
CA THR A 318 4.46 -5.89 9.20
C THR A 318 5.40 -5.66 8.01
N VAL A 319 4.98 -4.90 6.99
CA VAL A 319 5.76 -4.69 5.77
C VAL A 319 6.93 -3.74 6.00
N SER A 320 8.10 -4.15 5.49
CA SER A 320 9.31 -3.33 5.44
C SER A 320 10.03 -3.53 4.11
N ILE A 321 10.56 -2.44 3.55
CA ILE A 321 11.32 -2.44 2.29
C ILE A 321 12.57 -3.32 2.39
N LYS A 322 13.15 -3.43 3.58
CA LYS A 322 14.32 -4.27 3.83
C LYS A 322 13.98 -5.77 3.87
N ASN A 323 12.72 -6.12 4.02
CA ASN A 323 12.27 -7.51 4.14
C ASN A 323 11.52 -7.95 2.87
N LEU A 324 12.26 -8.58 1.95
CA LEU A 324 11.74 -9.12 0.69
C LEU A 324 10.56 -10.08 0.88
N LYS A 325 10.54 -10.90 1.94
CA LYS A 325 9.43 -11.82 2.21
C LYS A 325 8.15 -11.05 2.53
N SER A 326 8.24 -9.97 3.31
CA SER A 326 7.09 -9.12 3.65
C SER A 326 6.54 -8.39 2.42
N LEU A 327 7.42 -7.83 1.57
CA LEU A 327 7.04 -7.20 0.30
C LEU A 327 6.36 -8.19 -0.64
N HIS A 328 6.87 -9.42 -0.70
CA HIS A 328 6.28 -10.47 -1.51
C HIS A 328 4.87 -10.84 -1.04
N LYS A 329 4.64 -10.96 0.28
CA LYS A 329 3.31 -11.18 0.85
C LYS A 329 2.36 -10.03 0.50
N LEU A 330 2.79 -8.78 0.70
CA LEU A 330 2.02 -7.59 0.33
C LEU A 330 1.65 -7.60 -1.16
N ARG A 331 2.61 -7.93 -2.03
CA ARG A 331 2.37 -8.05 -3.48
C ARG A 331 1.35 -9.12 -3.80
N ILE A 332 1.46 -10.31 -3.23
CA ILE A 332 0.53 -11.41 -3.54
C ILE A 332 -0.88 -11.02 -3.13
N PHE A 333 -1.05 -10.58 -1.88
CA PHE A 333 -2.36 -10.22 -1.38
C PHE A 333 -2.93 -9.05 -2.17
N GLY A 334 -2.19 -7.94 -2.26
CA GLY A 334 -2.76 -6.74 -2.84
C GLY A 334 -2.86 -6.75 -4.36
N LYS A 335 -2.14 -7.63 -5.06
CA LYS A 335 -2.47 -7.89 -6.48
C LYS A 335 -3.85 -8.51 -6.66
N LYS A 336 -4.31 -9.38 -5.75
CA LYS A 336 -5.66 -9.94 -5.86
C LYS A 336 -6.69 -8.81 -5.81
N PHE A 337 -6.57 -7.95 -4.82
CA PHE A 337 -7.47 -6.81 -4.67
C PHE A 337 -7.34 -5.81 -5.81
N LEU A 338 -6.12 -5.53 -6.29
CA LEU A 338 -5.92 -4.69 -7.48
C LEU A 338 -6.70 -5.21 -8.68
N TYR A 339 -6.69 -6.53 -8.94
CA TYR A 339 -7.48 -7.11 -10.03
C TYR A 339 -8.98 -6.98 -9.80
N LEU A 340 -9.45 -7.13 -8.56
CA LEU A 340 -10.85 -6.92 -8.23
C LEU A 340 -11.25 -5.45 -8.46
N ALA A 341 -10.42 -4.49 -8.05
CA ALA A 341 -10.67 -3.07 -8.28
C ALA A 341 -10.63 -2.71 -9.78
N GLU A 342 -9.64 -3.19 -10.53
CA GLU A 342 -9.56 -2.99 -11.99
C GLU A 342 -10.74 -3.61 -12.75
N SER A 343 -11.41 -4.62 -12.17
CA SER A 343 -12.64 -5.22 -12.72
C SER A 343 -13.93 -4.53 -12.27
N GLY A 344 -13.85 -3.44 -11.49
CA GLY A 344 -15.02 -2.71 -10.98
C GLY A 344 -15.70 -3.33 -9.77
N ILE A 345 -15.27 -4.52 -9.32
CA ILE A 345 -15.86 -5.22 -8.17
C ILE A 345 -15.69 -4.43 -6.87
N PHE A 346 -14.55 -3.75 -6.73
CA PHE A 346 -14.31 -2.80 -5.66
C PHE A 346 -14.04 -1.41 -6.23
N SER A 347 -14.58 -0.41 -5.58
CA SER A 347 -14.23 0.99 -5.79
C SER A 347 -13.68 1.60 -4.51
N PHE A 348 -12.84 2.61 -4.68
CA PHE A 348 -12.36 3.45 -3.58
C PHE A 348 -13.23 4.71 -3.55
N LEU A 349 -13.59 5.17 -2.36
CA LEU A 349 -14.33 6.43 -2.22
C LEU A 349 -13.46 7.64 -2.59
N ASP A 350 -12.18 7.61 -2.23
CA ASP A 350 -11.17 8.59 -2.65
C ASP A 350 -10.34 7.98 -3.81
N GLU A 351 -10.37 8.63 -4.98
CA GLU A 351 -9.60 8.20 -6.15
C GLU A 351 -8.09 8.19 -5.86
N GLN A 352 -7.60 9.10 -5.03
CA GLN A 352 -6.18 9.17 -4.66
C GLN A 352 -5.75 7.95 -3.85
N ASP A 353 -6.65 7.36 -3.05
CA ASP A 353 -6.40 6.10 -2.35
C ASP A 353 -6.28 4.94 -3.33
N GLY A 354 -7.17 4.89 -4.33
CA GLY A 354 -7.10 3.91 -5.41
C GLY A 354 -5.79 4.01 -6.20
N GLN A 355 -5.37 5.24 -6.52
CA GLN A 355 -4.11 5.49 -7.21
C GLN A 355 -2.90 5.10 -6.37
N LEU A 356 -2.88 5.48 -5.08
CA LEU A 356 -1.82 5.10 -4.14
C LEU A 356 -1.71 3.58 -4.02
N TYR A 357 -2.85 2.89 -3.90
CA TYR A 357 -2.92 1.43 -3.85
C TYR A 357 -2.33 0.79 -5.12
N SER A 358 -2.80 1.22 -6.29
CA SER A 358 -2.32 0.76 -7.59
C SER A 358 -0.81 0.98 -7.73
N ASN A 359 -0.32 2.17 -7.37
CA ASN A 359 1.09 2.52 -7.47
C ASN A 359 1.97 1.62 -6.60
N ILE A 360 1.60 1.36 -5.34
CA ILE A 360 2.31 0.44 -4.46
C ILE A 360 2.47 -0.93 -5.12
N HIS A 361 1.38 -1.53 -5.60
CA HIS A 361 1.43 -2.88 -6.14
C HIS A 361 2.11 -2.97 -7.51
N LYS A 362 2.07 -1.90 -8.30
CA LYS A 362 2.88 -1.75 -9.52
C LYS A 362 4.37 -1.65 -9.19
N THR A 363 4.75 -0.84 -8.20
CA THR A 363 6.15 -0.68 -7.76
C THR A 363 6.74 -1.97 -7.19
N VAL A 364 6.01 -2.69 -6.32
CA VAL A 364 6.48 -4.02 -5.85
C VAL A 364 6.50 -5.04 -6.99
N GLY A 365 5.59 -4.91 -7.96
CA GLY A 365 5.63 -5.64 -9.22
C GLY A 365 6.95 -5.43 -9.97
N GLY A 366 7.35 -4.17 -10.16
CA GLY A 366 8.60 -3.78 -10.81
C GLY A 366 9.84 -4.33 -10.11
N LEU A 367 9.90 -4.23 -8.77
CA LEU A 367 11.00 -4.80 -7.97
C LEU A 367 11.12 -6.32 -8.18
N ASN A 368 10.00 -7.04 -8.20
CA ASN A 368 9.99 -8.47 -8.49
C ASN A 368 10.47 -8.77 -9.91
N ASP A 369 10.01 -8.02 -10.91
CA ASP A 369 10.38 -8.21 -12.31
C ASP A 369 11.90 -7.97 -12.50
N ILE A 370 12.48 -6.97 -11.83
CA ILE A 370 13.94 -6.74 -11.84
C ILE A 370 14.69 -7.94 -11.23
N SER A 371 14.21 -8.47 -10.11
CA SER A 371 14.80 -9.66 -9.47
C SER A 371 14.77 -10.88 -10.41
N GLU A 372 13.64 -11.13 -11.07
CA GLU A 372 13.49 -12.20 -12.06
C GLU A 372 14.42 -11.99 -13.27
N ASN A 373 14.53 -10.76 -13.77
CA ASN A 373 15.41 -10.42 -14.89
C ASN A 373 16.90 -10.63 -14.56
N LYS A 374 17.33 -10.27 -13.34
CA LYS A 374 18.70 -10.57 -12.85
C LYS A 374 18.95 -12.07 -12.82
N ASN A 375 17.97 -12.87 -12.39
CA ASN A 375 18.09 -14.33 -12.36
C ASN A 375 18.15 -14.93 -13.78
N LEU A 376 17.35 -14.42 -14.73
CA LEU A 376 17.41 -14.84 -16.13
C LEU A 376 18.77 -14.54 -16.76
N LEU A 377 19.33 -13.35 -16.51
CA LEU A 377 20.67 -12.99 -16.98
C LEU A 377 21.73 -13.98 -16.47
N LYS A 378 21.73 -14.29 -15.17
CA LYS A 378 22.65 -15.27 -14.58
C LYS A 378 22.47 -16.67 -15.19
N PHE A 379 21.22 -17.08 -15.43
CA PHE A 379 20.92 -18.35 -16.06
C PHE A 379 21.48 -18.45 -17.48
N PHE A 380 21.28 -17.41 -18.30
CA PHE A 380 21.78 -17.39 -19.68
C PHE A 380 23.30 -17.42 -19.77
N MET A 381 24.00 -16.80 -18.82
CA MET A 381 25.45 -16.95 -18.70
C MET A 381 25.86 -18.41 -18.44
N LYS A 382 25.24 -19.05 -17.44
CA LYS A 382 25.63 -20.40 -17.03
C LYS A 382 25.39 -21.43 -18.14
N LYS A 383 24.30 -21.30 -18.90
CA LYS A 383 23.93 -22.24 -19.95
C LYS A 383 24.54 -21.95 -21.32
N LYS A 384 25.24 -20.82 -21.51
CA LYS A 384 25.70 -20.33 -22.83
C LYS A 384 24.60 -20.31 -23.91
N SER A 385 23.33 -20.28 -23.50
CA SER A 385 22.17 -20.34 -24.40
C SER A 385 21.92 -19.02 -25.13
N ILE A 386 22.61 -17.95 -24.70
CA ILE A 386 22.62 -16.64 -25.35
C ILE A 386 24.06 -16.12 -25.35
N SER A 387 24.50 -15.57 -26.48
CA SER A 387 25.78 -14.87 -26.57
C SER A 387 25.63 -13.46 -25.95
N LEU A 388 26.24 -13.26 -24.78
CA LEU A 388 26.25 -12.00 -24.03
C LEU A 388 27.69 -11.59 -23.70
N LYS A 389 28.11 -10.38 -24.10
CA LYS A 389 29.43 -9.85 -23.78
C LYS A 389 29.49 -9.40 -22.31
N LYS A 390 30.63 -9.59 -21.63
CA LYS A 390 30.83 -9.18 -20.23
C LYS A 390 30.47 -7.71 -19.98
N LYS A 391 30.93 -6.80 -20.87
CA LYS A 391 30.63 -5.35 -20.78
C LYS A 391 29.12 -5.03 -20.88
N GLU A 392 28.40 -5.75 -21.74
CA GLU A 392 26.95 -5.57 -21.90
C GLU A 392 26.20 -6.07 -20.65
N MET A 393 26.66 -7.16 -20.05
CA MET A 393 26.13 -7.66 -18.78
C MET A 393 26.33 -6.64 -17.65
N GLU A 394 27.55 -6.12 -17.48
CA GLU A 394 27.84 -5.14 -16.43
C GLU A 394 26.92 -3.93 -16.56
N ARG A 395 26.74 -3.40 -17.77
CA ARG A 395 25.79 -2.31 -18.04
C ARG A 395 24.35 -2.65 -17.64
N LEU A 396 23.89 -3.88 -17.93
CA LEU A 396 22.54 -4.32 -17.56
C LEU A 396 22.38 -4.44 -16.04
N LEU A 397 23.40 -4.96 -15.34
CA LEU A 397 23.39 -5.06 -13.88
C LEU A 397 23.33 -3.67 -13.24
N THR A 398 24.15 -2.72 -13.71
CA THR A 398 24.11 -1.31 -13.27
C THR A 398 22.72 -0.70 -13.49
N TYR A 399 22.13 -0.88 -14.68
CA TYR A 399 20.77 -0.41 -14.97
C TYR A 399 19.75 -0.94 -13.95
N TYR A 400 19.78 -2.25 -13.67
CA TYR A 400 18.84 -2.84 -12.72
C TYR A 400 19.09 -2.40 -11.27
N GLU A 401 20.32 -2.08 -10.89
CA GLU A 401 20.64 -1.51 -9.57
C GLU A 401 20.10 -0.10 -9.41
N GLN A 402 20.29 0.76 -10.41
CA GLN A 402 19.72 2.10 -10.44
C GLN A 402 18.18 2.07 -10.35
N GLU A 403 17.54 1.21 -11.15
CA GLU A 403 16.09 1.08 -11.13
C GLU A 403 15.56 0.50 -9.80
N THR A 404 16.30 -0.44 -9.18
CA THR A 404 15.97 -0.95 -7.84
C THR A 404 16.02 0.17 -6.80
N SER A 405 17.06 1.02 -6.86
CA SER A 405 17.22 2.15 -5.94
C SER A 405 16.06 3.15 -6.08
N ARG A 406 15.72 3.52 -7.32
CA ARG A 406 14.60 4.42 -7.64
C ARG A 406 13.27 3.89 -7.10
N LEU A 407 12.93 2.63 -7.40
CA LEU A 407 11.67 2.01 -6.95
C LEU A 407 11.62 1.85 -5.42
N ASN A 408 12.75 1.56 -4.76
CA ASN A 408 12.80 1.50 -3.30
C ASN A 408 12.55 2.87 -2.66
N GLN A 409 13.05 3.96 -3.27
CA GLN A 409 12.78 5.31 -2.80
C GLN A 409 11.29 5.66 -2.92
N GLU A 410 10.67 5.39 -4.07
CA GLU A 410 9.23 5.59 -4.27
C GLU A 410 8.39 4.76 -3.30
N MET A 411 8.74 3.48 -3.12
CA MET A 411 8.05 2.58 -2.20
C MET A 411 8.09 3.09 -0.76
N LYS A 412 9.16 3.76 -0.34
CA LYS A 412 9.32 4.33 1.00
C LYS A 412 8.23 5.35 1.31
N TRP A 413 7.96 6.23 0.36
CA TRP A 413 6.97 7.29 0.50
C TRP A 413 5.56 6.71 0.44
N MET A 414 5.30 5.82 -0.52
CA MET A 414 3.98 5.23 -0.68
C MET A 414 3.59 4.34 0.50
N LEU A 415 4.52 3.56 1.06
CA LEU A 415 4.24 2.77 2.27
C LEU A 415 3.97 3.65 3.47
N PHE A 416 4.67 4.77 3.62
CA PHE A 416 4.39 5.72 4.69
C PHE A 416 2.98 6.31 4.54
N MET A 417 2.64 6.82 3.35
CA MET A 417 1.30 7.33 3.03
C MET A 417 0.22 6.29 3.32
N MET A 418 0.40 5.06 2.82
CA MET A 418 -0.59 4.02 2.98
C MET A 418 -0.76 3.58 4.43
N LYS A 419 0.34 3.42 5.19
CA LYS A 419 0.25 3.13 6.63
C LYS A 419 -0.46 4.25 7.39
N LYS A 420 -0.24 5.50 7.00
CA LYS A 420 -0.93 6.66 7.57
C LYS A 420 -2.42 6.66 7.24
N ARG A 421 -2.84 6.33 6.02
CA ARG A 421 -4.26 6.24 5.62
C ARG A 421 -5.07 5.21 6.40
N PHE A 422 -4.40 4.15 6.86
CA PHE A 422 -5.01 3.00 7.55
C PHE A 422 -4.84 3.02 9.08
N ASN A 423 -4.15 4.03 9.61
CA ASN A 423 -4.09 4.33 11.05
C ASN A 423 -5.12 5.40 11.35
#